data_AF-U9T1C9-F1
#
_entry.id   AF-U9T1C9-F1
#
_cell.length_a   1.000
_cell.length_b   1.000
_cell.length_c   1.000
_cell.angle_alpha   90.00
_cell.angle_beta   90.00
_cell.angle_gamma   90.00
#
_symmetry.space_group_name_H-M   'P 1'
#
loop_
_entity.id
_entity.type
_entity.pdbx_description
1 polymer ?
#
loop_
_entity_poly.entity_id
_entity_poly.type
_entity_poly.pdbx_seq_one_letter_code
_entity_poly.pdbx_strand_id
1 'polypeptide(L)'
;MSTVFLSKLSQNYIELLTDNKYCDVTNEVGEDPNVKILRAHVNILCCRSPYLRRTLASNKKIKNNGLTHIELPNISPEIFQIILKYIYGGILSLNDHDNLEIFKVLLAADELLIQELVDYLQKYFIENKSKWMEHHFGFVHQASFQSNSSLKL
;
A
#
# COMPACT_ATOMS: atom_id res chain seq x y z
N MET A 1 18.77 29.43 8.62
CA MET A 1 17.33 29.14 8.52
C MET A 1 17.12 28.14 7.39
N SER A 2 16.33 27.09 7.60
CA SER A 2 15.90 26.15 6.55
C SER A 2 14.42 26.40 6.23
N THR A 3 14.08 26.39 4.94
CA THR A 3 12.69 26.44 4.45
C THR A 3 12.33 25.05 3.89
N VAL A 4 11.14 24.56 4.19
CA VAL A 4 10.71 23.20 3.88
C VAL A 4 9.65 23.23 2.76
N PHE A 5 9.90 22.51 1.66
CA PHE A 5 9.05 22.51 0.45
C PHE A 5 8.46 21.12 0.14
N LEU A 6 7.76 20.51 1.10
CA LEU A 6 7.28 19.13 0.96
C LEU A 6 6.09 18.98 -0.01
N SER A 7 5.20 19.96 -0.09
CA SER A 7 3.99 19.83 -0.94
C SER A 7 4.34 19.73 -2.42
N LYS A 8 5.29 20.54 -2.91
CA LYS A 8 5.73 20.47 -4.31
C LYS A 8 6.49 19.18 -4.60
N LEU A 9 7.33 18.73 -3.65
CA LEU A 9 8.04 17.46 -3.75
C LEU A 9 7.08 16.27 -3.86
N SER A 10 6.07 16.22 -2.98
CA SER A 10 5.00 15.22 -3.00
C SER A 10 4.27 15.22 -4.36
N GLN A 11 3.87 16.38 -4.83
CA GLN A 11 3.19 16.52 -6.13
C GLN A 11 4.08 16.02 -7.29
N ASN A 12 5.38 16.32 -7.28
CA ASN A 12 6.29 15.84 -8.31
C ASN A 12 6.44 14.31 -8.32
N TYR A 13 6.39 13.64 -7.17
CA TYR A 13 6.38 12.17 -7.12
C TYR A 13 5.05 11.57 -7.59
N ILE A 14 3.91 12.21 -7.31
CA ILE A 14 2.62 11.79 -7.85
C ILE A 14 2.58 11.93 -9.38
N GLU A 15 3.14 13.02 -9.92
CA GLU A 15 3.33 13.20 -11.37
C GLU A 15 4.20 12.08 -11.95
N LEU A 16 5.33 11.75 -11.30
CA LEU A 16 6.21 10.65 -11.71
C LEU A 16 5.48 9.28 -11.73
N LEU A 17 4.63 9.00 -10.74
CA LEU A 17 3.79 7.79 -10.70
C LEU A 17 2.84 7.74 -11.90
N THR A 18 2.23 8.87 -12.26
CA THR A 18 1.23 8.96 -13.34
C THR A 18 1.86 8.88 -14.73
N ASP A 19 3.03 9.50 -14.90
CA ASP A 19 3.76 9.56 -16.17
C ASP A 19 4.31 8.21 -16.63
N ASN A 20 4.48 7.25 -15.70
CA ASN A 20 4.96 5.89 -16.00
C ASN A 20 6.34 5.84 -16.71
N LYS A 21 7.14 6.91 -16.54
CA LYS A 21 8.50 7.03 -17.06
C LYS A 21 9.48 6.44 -16.06
N TYR A 22 10.60 5.90 -16.53
CA TYR A 22 11.70 5.38 -15.69
C TYR A 22 11.34 4.23 -14.73
N CYS A 23 10.17 3.61 -14.89
CA CYS A 23 9.74 2.48 -14.07
C CYS A 23 10.58 1.23 -14.35
N ASP A 24 11.18 0.68 -13.28
CA ASP A 24 12.09 -0.46 -13.28
C ASP A 24 11.49 -1.72 -12.60
N VAL A 25 10.23 -1.64 -12.15
CA VAL A 25 9.45 -2.76 -11.61
C VAL A 25 8.02 -2.77 -12.16
N THR A 26 7.49 -3.98 -12.32
CA THR A 26 6.07 -4.29 -12.59
C THR A 26 5.48 -5.02 -11.37
N ASN A 27 4.28 -4.61 -10.96
CA ASN A 27 3.53 -5.19 -9.85
C ASN A 27 2.23 -5.75 -10.43
N GLU A 28 2.09 -7.07 -10.42
CA GLU A 28 0.85 -7.76 -10.74
C GLU A 28 0.01 -7.82 -9.48
N VAL A 29 -1.18 -7.22 -9.52
CA VAL A 29 -2.04 -7.03 -8.35
C VAL A 29 -3.43 -7.57 -8.61
N GLY A 30 -4.02 -8.17 -7.58
CA GLY A 30 -5.33 -8.83 -7.64
C GLY A 30 -5.25 -10.30 -8.03
N GLU A 31 -6.41 -10.94 -8.05
CA GLU A 31 -6.61 -12.34 -8.42
C GLU A 31 -7.54 -12.43 -9.63
N ASP A 32 -7.40 -13.49 -10.43
CA ASP A 32 -8.23 -13.72 -11.62
C ASP A 32 -9.74 -13.66 -11.30
N PRO A 33 -10.55 -13.01 -12.14
CA PRO A 33 -10.21 -12.38 -13.43
C PRO A 33 -9.78 -10.90 -13.34
N ASN A 34 -9.56 -10.36 -12.13
CA ASN A 34 -9.38 -8.92 -11.88
C ASN A 34 -7.91 -8.53 -11.67
N VAL A 35 -6.99 -9.19 -12.36
CA VAL A 35 -5.56 -8.90 -12.29
C VAL A 35 -5.24 -7.64 -13.10
N LYS A 36 -4.38 -6.77 -12.56
CA LYS A 36 -3.77 -5.65 -13.29
C LYS A 36 -2.26 -5.60 -13.08
N ILE A 37 -1.54 -5.18 -14.11
CA ILE A 37 -0.11 -4.93 -14.04
C ILE A 37 0.13 -3.42 -13.90
N LEU A 38 0.76 -3.02 -12.81
CA LEU A 38 1.07 -1.64 -12.46
C LEU A 38 2.57 -1.42 -12.40
N ARG A 39 3.07 -0.42 -13.11
CA ARG A 39 4.49 -0.07 -13.18
C ARG A 39 4.86 0.92 -12.07
N ALA A 40 6.06 0.79 -11.52
CA ALA A 40 6.54 1.64 -10.43
C ALA A 40 8.08 1.71 -10.40
N HIS A 41 8.60 2.37 -9.37
CA HIS A 41 10.03 2.58 -9.14
C HIS A 41 10.50 1.85 -7.89
N VAL A 42 11.49 0.96 -8.03
CA VAL A 42 12.03 0.12 -6.97
C VAL A 42 12.49 0.96 -5.78
N ASN A 43 13.22 2.05 -6.01
CA ASN A 43 13.76 2.90 -4.95
C ASN A 43 12.66 3.53 -4.09
N ILE A 44 11.59 4.05 -4.71
CA ILE A 44 10.46 4.67 -4.00
C ILE A 44 9.71 3.62 -3.18
N LEU A 45 9.38 2.47 -3.77
CA LEU A 45 8.72 1.36 -3.07
C LEU A 45 9.55 0.87 -1.88
N CYS A 46 10.85 0.61 -2.09
CA CYS A 46 11.75 0.11 -1.06
C CYS A 46 11.93 1.10 0.10
N CYS A 47 11.86 2.40 -0.15
CA CYS A 47 11.98 3.41 0.90
C CYS A 47 10.79 3.39 1.88
N ARG A 48 9.60 3.00 1.42
CA ARG A 48 8.36 3.09 2.20
C ARG A 48 7.82 1.74 2.69
N SER A 49 8.18 0.63 2.04
CA SER A 49 7.72 -0.71 2.41
C SER A 49 8.91 -1.65 2.67
N PRO A 50 9.10 -2.12 3.92
CA PRO A 50 10.05 -3.18 4.24
C PRO A 50 9.76 -4.50 3.54
N TYR A 51 8.47 -4.85 3.34
CA TYR A 51 8.06 -6.03 2.59
C TYR A 51 8.58 -5.95 1.16
N LEU A 52 8.21 -4.90 0.42
CA LEU A 52 8.62 -4.71 -0.97
C LEU A 52 10.14 -4.64 -1.10
N ARG A 53 10.83 -3.99 -0.15
CA ARG A 53 12.30 -3.98 -0.10
C ARG A 53 12.90 -5.39 -0.08
N ARG A 54 12.39 -6.27 0.80
CA ARG A 54 12.87 -7.65 0.91
C ARG A 54 12.52 -8.46 -0.35
N THR A 55 11.30 -8.35 -0.84
CA THR A 55 10.83 -9.05 -2.05
C THR A 55 11.66 -8.66 -3.27
N LEU A 56 11.88 -7.36 -3.48
CA LEU A 56 12.68 -6.84 -4.60
C LEU A 56 14.16 -7.22 -4.50
N ALA A 57 14.73 -7.21 -3.29
CA ALA A 57 16.12 -7.63 -3.08
C ALA A 57 16.34 -9.12 -3.39
N SER A 58 15.38 -9.98 -3.02
CA SER A 58 15.40 -11.40 -3.35
C SER A 58 15.28 -11.64 -4.86
N ASN A 59 14.37 -10.92 -5.55
CA ASN A 59 14.15 -11.10 -6.98
C ASN A 59 15.37 -10.65 -7.83
N LYS A 60 16.08 -9.60 -7.42
CA LYS A 60 17.33 -9.16 -8.07
C LYS A 60 18.44 -10.21 -8.05
N LYS A 61 18.48 -11.08 -7.03
CA LYS A 61 19.47 -12.17 -6.97
C LYS A 61 19.17 -13.28 -7.99
N ILE A 62 17.93 -13.38 -8.47
CA ILE A 62 17.45 -14.46 -9.34
C ILE A 62 17.50 -14.06 -10.82
N LYS A 63 17.24 -12.79 -11.16
CA LYS A 63 17.16 -12.32 -12.56
C LYS A 63 18.33 -11.39 -12.91
N ASN A 64 19.18 -11.82 -13.84
CA ASN A 64 20.35 -11.04 -14.25
C ASN A 64 20.05 -9.84 -15.18
N ASN A 65 18.98 -9.84 -15.99
CA ASN A 65 18.82 -8.81 -17.06
C ASN A 65 17.37 -8.35 -17.35
N GLY A 66 16.37 -8.63 -16.50
CA GLY A 66 14.95 -8.31 -16.76
C GLY A 66 14.35 -7.27 -15.81
N LEU A 67 13.27 -6.60 -16.24
CA LEU A 67 12.40 -5.80 -15.36
C LEU A 67 11.97 -6.64 -14.15
N THR A 68 12.06 -6.07 -12.95
CA THR A 68 11.67 -6.80 -11.74
C THR A 68 10.15 -6.96 -11.72
N HIS A 69 9.67 -8.12 -11.29
CA HIS A 69 8.25 -8.45 -11.23
C HIS A 69 7.89 -8.86 -9.79
N ILE A 70 6.74 -8.40 -9.31
CA ILE A 70 6.18 -8.75 -7.99
C ILE A 70 4.72 -9.12 -8.20
N GLU A 71 4.27 -10.18 -7.55
CA GLU A 71 2.87 -10.60 -7.49
C GLU A 71 2.29 -10.26 -6.11
N LEU A 72 1.11 -9.66 -6.08
CA LEU A 72 0.37 -9.26 -4.87
C LEU A 72 -1.11 -9.67 -5.03
N PRO A 73 -1.42 -10.98 -5.00
CA PRO A 73 -2.76 -11.48 -5.31
C PRO A 73 -3.83 -11.03 -4.32
N ASN A 74 -3.46 -10.83 -3.05
CA ASN A 74 -4.38 -10.45 -1.98
C ASN A 74 -4.80 -8.96 -2.03
N ILE A 75 -4.13 -8.16 -2.87
CA ILE A 75 -4.36 -6.71 -2.95
C ILE A 75 -5.00 -6.41 -4.29
N SER A 76 -6.28 -6.02 -4.28
CA SER A 76 -6.97 -5.59 -5.50
C SER A 76 -6.28 -4.36 -6.13
N PRO A 77 -6.36 -4.18 -7.46
CA PRO A 77 -5.72 -3.05 -8.13
C PRO A 77 -6.11 -1.68 -7.58
N GLU A 78 -7.37 -1.47 -7.25
CA GLU A 78 -7.91 -0.21 -6.75
C GLU A 78 -7.29 0.16 -5.40
N ILE A 79 -7.20 -0.83 -4.49
CA ILE A 79 -6.55 -0.67 -3.19
C ILE A 79 -5.05 -0.40 -3.36
N PHE A 80 -4.36 -1.12 -4.26
CA PHE A 80 -2.94 -0.88 -4.49
C PHE A 80 -2.67 0.53 -5.05
N GLN A 81 -3.57 1.09 -5.87
CA GLN A 81 -3.45 2.48 -6.33
C GLN A 81 -3.52 3.50 -5.19
N ILE A 82 -4.36 3.27 -4.18
CA ILE A 82 -4.43 4.10 -2.97
C ILE A 82 -3.08 4.02 -2.23
N ILE A 83 -2.56 2.80 -2.04
CA ILE A 83 -1.26 2.59 -1.40
C ILE A 83 -0.12 3.26 -2.18
N LEU A 84 -0.13 3.21 -3.52
CA LEU A 84 0.88 3.88 -4.34
C LEU A 84 0.84 5.40 -4.17
N LYS A 85 -0.36 6.02 -4.14
CA LYS A 85 -0.48 7.46 -3.87
C LYS A 85 0.08 7.83 -2.49
N TYR A 86 -0.14 6.99 -1.48
CA TYR A 86 0.48 7.16 -0.17
C TYR A 86 2.01 7.00 -0.22
N ILE A 87 2.52 5.97 -0.90
CA ILE A 87 3.96 5.72 -1.00
C ILE A 87 4.68 6.87 -1.71
N TYR A 88 4.13 7.40 -2.80
CA TYR A 88 4.78 8.43 -3.61
C TYR A 88 4.57 9.84 -3.04
N GLY A 89 3.34 10.17 -2.65
CA GLY A 89 2.98 11.53 -2.24
C GLY A 89 2.77 11.71 -0.74
N GLY A 90 2.69 10.64 0.05
CA GLY A 90 2.18 10.72 1.42
C GLY A 90 0.70 11.09 1.48
N ILE A 91 -0.06 10.86 0.41
CA ILE A 91 -1.47 11.26 0.29
C ILE A 91 -2.35 10.02 0.48
N LEU A 92 -3.28 10.11 1.44
CA LEU A 92 -4.33 9.12 1.67
C LEU A 92 -5.69 9.80 1.51
N SER A 93 -6.48 9.38 0.51
CA SER A 93 -7.86 9.86 0.33
C SER A 93 -8.83 8.75 0.70
N LEU A 94 -9.64 8.98 1.74
CA LEU A 94 -10.64 8.02 2.22
C LEU A 94 -12.09 8.45 1.93
N ASN A 95 -12.28 9.67 1.44
CA ASN A 95 -13.60 10.31 1.38
C ASN A 95 -14.59 9.63 0.42
N ASP A 96 -14.06 8.96 -0.60
CA ASP A 96 -14.85 8.33 -1.67
C ASP A 96 -14.96 6.81 -1.51
N HIS A 97 -14.56 6.27 -0.36
CA HIS A 97 -14.49 4.82 -0.10
C HIS A 97 -15.40 4.40 1.04
N ASP A 98 -16.02 3.23 0.90
CA ASP A 98 -16.80 2.64 1.99
C ASP A 98 -15.89 2.09 3.11
N ASN A 99 -16.47 1.78 4.28
CA ASN A 99 -15.68 1.29 5.41
C ASN A 99 -14.97 -0.04 5.12
N LEU A 100 -15.54 -0.90 4.26
CA LEU A 100 -14.93 -2.18 3.90
C LEU A 100 -13.71 -1.96 2.98
N GLU A 101 -13.81 -1.05 2.02
CA GLU A 101 -12.69 -0.62 1.18
C GLU A 101 -11.57 -0.01 2.02
N ILE A 102 -11.89 0.92 2.94
CA ILE A 102 -10.90 1.52 3.84
C ILE A 102 -10.24 0.43 4.71
N PHE A 103 -11.00 -0.58 5.15
CA PHE A 103 -10.45 -1.70 5.90
C PHE A 103 -9.51 -2.55 5.03
N LYS A 104 -9.84 -2.78 3.76
CA LYS A 104 -8.93 -3.45 2.81
C LYS A 104 -7.64 -2.66 2.58
N VAL A 105 -7.70 -1.32 2.60
CA VAL A 105 -6.47 -0.49 2.58
C VAL A 105 -5.61 -0.77 3.81
N LEU A 106 -6.22 -0.91 5.00
CA LEU A 106 -5.50 -1.29 6.22
C LEU A 106 -4.83 -2.66 6.09
N LEU A 107 -5.55 -3.67 5.58
CA LEU A 107 -4.99 -5.01 5.38
C LEU A 107 -3.83 -5.00 4.38
N ALA A 108 -3.97 -4.27 3.26
CA ALA A 108 -2.90 -4.12 2.29
C ALA A 108 -1.68 -3.38 2.89
N ALA A 109 -1.89 -2.38 3.74
CA ALA A 109 -0.82 -1.68 4.44
C ALA A 109 -0.08 -2.60 5.41
N ASP A 110 -0.79 -3.48 6.12
CA ASP A 110 -0.22 -4.51 7.01
C ASP A 110 0.60 -5.53 6.22
N GLU A 111 0.05 -6.09 5.13
CA GLU A 111 0.76 -7.03 4.25
C GLU A 111 2.06 -6.43 3.69
N LEU A 112 2.01 -5.15 3.30
CA LEU A 112 3.16 -4.41 2.80
C LEU A 112 4.06 -3.83 3.90
N LEU A 113 3.75 -4.08 5.18
CA LEU A 113 4.49 -3.63 6.36
C LEU A 113 4.71 -2.11 6.43
N ILE A 114 3.69 -1.33 6.06
CA ILE A 114 3.70 0.13 6.06
C ILE A 114 3.14 0.63 7.40
N GLN A 115 3.95 0.53 8.46
CA GLN A 115 3.48 0.73 9.85
C GLN A 115 2.79 2.09 10.10
N GLU A 116 3.34 3.16 9.52
CA GLU A 116 2.78 4.52 9.67
C GLU A 116 1.31 4.59 9.18
N LEU A 117 1.00 3.91 8.07
CA LEU A 117 -0.35 3.86 7.51
C LEU A 117 -1.25 2.91 8.32
N VAL A 118 -0.71 1.79 8.79
CA VAL A 118 -1.40 0.83 9.67
C VAL A 118 -1.86 1.52 10.96
N ASP A 119 -0.94 2.21 11.65
CA ASP A 119 -1.22 2.90 12.91
C ASP A 119 -2.31 3.97 12.72
N TYR A 120 -2.24 4.73 11.63
CA TYR A 120 -3.23 5.75 11.30
C TYR A 120 -4.62 5.14 11.06
N LEU A 121 -4.71 4.12 10.20
CA LEU A 121 -5.99 3.52 9.83
C LEU A 121 -6.63 2.77 10.99
N GLN A 122 -5.84 2.07 11.82
CA GLN A 122 -6.37 1.44 13.03
C GLN A 122 -6.98 2.46 13.97
N LYS A 123 -6.27 3.56 14.24
CA LYS A 123 -6.78 4.64 15.09
C LYS A 123 -8.07 5.22 14.50
N TYR A 124 -8.10 5.44 13.18
CA TYR A 124 -9.31 5.90 12.48
C TYR A 124 -10.50 4.98 12.73
N PHE A 125 -10.33 3.66 12.62
CA PHE A 125 -11.40 2.68 12.85
C PHE A 125 -11.88 2.66 14.31
N ILE A 126 -10.95 2.65 15.27
CA ILE A 126 -11.27 2.65 16.70
C ILE A 126 -12.06 3.91 17.09
N GLU A 127 -11.59 5.08 16.67
CA GLU A 127 -12.16 6.36 17.09
C GLU A 127 -13.45 6.71 16.34
N ASN A 128 -13.58 6.34 15.06
CA ASN A 128 -14.65 6.84 14.20
C ASN A 128 -15.61 5.75 13.72
N LYS A 129 -15.22 4.46 13.78
CA LYS A 129 -15.93 3.34 13.16
C LYS A 129 -16.15 2.15 14.11
N SER A 130 -16.07 2.37 15.42
CA SER A 130 -16.28 1.33 16.46
C SER A 130 -17.56 0.53 16.24
N LYS A 131 -18.70 1.20 16.03
CA LYS A 131 -19.98 0.53 15.73
C LYS A 131 -19.90 -0.35 14.48
N TRP A 132 -19.21 0.10 13.43
CA TRP A 132 -19.05 -0.72 12.22
C TRP A 132 -18.20 -1.97 12.54
N MET A 133 -17.13 -1.81 13.31
CA MET A 133 -16.30 -2.94 13.75
C MET A 133 -17.07 -3.94 14.61
N GLU A 134 -17.93 -3.47 15.52
CA GLU A 134 -18.80 -4.35 16.33
C GLU A 134 -19.73 -5.20 15.46
N HIS A 135 -20.37 -4.59 14.46
CA HIS A 135 -21.23 -5.32 13.51
C HIS A 135 -20.44 -6.30 12.63
N HIS A 136 -19.14 -6.06 12.42
CA HIS A 136 -18.26 -6.88 11.59
C HIS A 136 -17.20 -7.61 12.44
N PHE A 137 -17.49 -7.86 13.72
CA PHE A 137 -16.50 -8.33 14.70
C PHE A 137 -15.79 -9.61 14.25
N GLY A 138 -16.52 -10.59 13.73
CA GLY A 138 -15.92 -11.85 13.26
C GLY A 138 -14.90 -11.64 12.15
N PHE A 139 -15.17 -10.72 11.22
CA PHE A 139 -14.26 -10.36 10.13
C PHE A 139 -13.04 -9.60 10.65
N VAL A 140 -13.25 -8.59 11.51
CA VAL A 140 -12.15 -7.80 12.11
C VAL A 140 -11.23 -8.69 12.96
N HIS A 141 -11.81 -9.58 13.77
CA HIS A 141 -11.08 -10.51 14.62
C HIS A 141 -10.27 -11.53 13.80
N GLN A 142 -10.83 -12.05 12.70
CA GLN A 142 -10.08 -12.93 11.82
C GLN A 142 -8.89 -12.21 11.19
N ALA A 143 -9.09 -10.97 10.72
CA ALA A 143 -8.05 -10.18 10.11
C ALA A 143 -6.92 -9.83 11.10
N SER A 144 -7.25 -9.52 12.37
CA SER A 144 -6.22 -9.24 13.37
C SER A 144 -5.35 -10.47 13.67
N PHE A 145 -5.94 -11.66 13.72
CA PHE A 145 -5.22 -12.92 13.93
C PHE A 145 -4.28 -13.29 12.77
N GLN A 146 -4.62 -12.90 11.54
CA GLN A 146 -3.83 -13.19 10.34
C GLN A 146 -2.79 -12.09 10.00
N SER A 147 -2.74 -11.02 10.79
CA SER A 147 -1.92 -9.85 10.49
C SER A 147 -0.41 -10.07 10.65
N ASN A 148 0.37 -9.43 9.79
CA ASN A 148 1.84 -9.50 9.80
C ASN A 148 2.47 -8.53 10.82
N SER A 149 1.79 -7.43 11.14
CA SER A 149 2.27 -6.39 12.07
C SER A 149 1.53 -6.34 13.42
N SER A 150 0.65 -7.33 13.69
CA SER A 150 -0.19 -7.39 14.90
C SER A 150 -1.16 -6.21 14.98
N LEU A 151 -2.22 -6.25 14.16
CA LEU A 151 -3.32 -5.29 14.25
C LEU A 151 -3.90 -5.29 15.67
N LYS A 152 -4.00 -4.10 16.27
CA LYS A 152 -4.55 -3.83 17.61
C LYS A 152 -6.02 -3.39 17.51
N LEU A 153 -6.78 -4.12 16.70
CA LEU A 153 -8.21 -3.89 16.45
C LEU A 153 -9.08 -4.81 17.31
#